data_AF-A0A940WUA4-F1
#
_entry.id   AF-A0A940WUA4-F1
#
_cell.length_a   1.000
_cell.length_b   1.000
_cell.length_c   1.000
_cell.angle_alpha   90.00
_cell.angle_beta   90.00
_cell.angle_gamma   90.00
#
_symmetry.space_group_name_H-M   'P 1'
#
loop_
_entity.id
_entity.type
_entity.pdbx_description
1 polymer ?
#
loop_
_entity_poly.entity_id
_entity_poly.type
_entity_poly.pdbx_seq_one_letter_code
_entity_poly.pdbx_strand_id
1 'polypeptide(L)'
;MTINENSTPHQKESPLRPHRMTWLTLLQSRMTIADTALCADQDRWARELRWTVNRTGFGARTYRDPRFDLVRELEEVGRLFSV
;
A
#
# COMPACT_ATOMS: atom_id res chain seq x y z
N MET A 1 -37.54 5.01 57.92
CA MET A 1 -37.99 5.71 56.70
C MET A 1 -37.24 7.02 56.66
N THR A 2 -36.37 7.33 55.71
CA THR A 2 -36.42 7.07 54.27
C THR A 2 -35.01 6.78 53.72
N ILE A 3 -34.93 5.81 52.81
CA ILE A 3 -33.77 5.53 51.96
C ILE A 3 -33.85 6.55 50.82
N ASN A 4 -32.77 7.29 50.56
CA ASN A 4 -32.71 8.14 49.37
C ASN A 4 -31.80 7.47 48.32
N GLU A 5 -32.47 6.83 47.36
CA GLU A 5 -31.86 6.20 46.19
C GLU A 5 -31.61 7.27 45.12
N ASN A 6 -30.38 7.78 45.03
CA ASN A 6 -29.93 8.46 43.82
C ASN A 6 -28.94 7.56 43.08
N SER A 7 -29.52 6.59 42.38
CA SER A 7 -28.86 5.77 41.38
C SER A 7 -28.76 6.57 40.08
N THR A 8 -27.57 7.02 39.71
CA THR A 8 -27.25 7.43 38.34
C THR A 8 -26.12 6.54 37.86
N PRO A 9 -26.31 5.68 36.84
CA PRO A 9 -25.23 4.86 36.34
C PRO A 9 -24.32 5.76 35.52
N HIS A 10 -23.17 6.13 36.09
CA HIS A 10 -22.06 6.64 35.31
C HIS A 10 -21.63 5.54 34.33
N GLN A 11 -22.15 5.63 33.11
CA GLN A 11 -21.59 4.94 31.95
C GLN A 11 -20.13 5.35 31.84
N LYS A 12 -19.22 4.46 32.26
CA LYS A 12 -17.80 4.56 31.97
C LYS A 12 -17.62 4.29 30.49
N GLU A 13 -17.78 5.33 29.67
CA GLU A 13 -17.19 5.35 28.35
C GLU A 13 -15.69 5.14 28.53
N SER A 14 -15.22 3.94 28.19
CA SER A 14 -13.80 3.64 28.18
C SER A 14 -13.18 4.40 27.02
N PRO A 15 -12.25 5.35 27.25
CA PRO A 15 -11.58 6.00 26.14
C PRO A 15 -10.67 4.96 25.50
N LEU A 16 -10.92 4.64 24.22
CA LEU A 16 -10.00 3.88 23.39
C LEU A 16 -8.60 4.50 23.52
N ARG A 17 -7.69 3.74 24.14
CA ARG A 17 -6.39 4.26 24.58
C ARG A 17 -5.59 4.79 23.39
N PRO A 18 -5.21 6.08 23.36
CA PRO A 18 -4.52 6.71 22.22
C PRO A 18 -3.16 6.07 21.90
N HIS A 19 -2.58 5.36 22.88
CA HIS A 19 -1.30 4.67 22.75
C HIS A 19 -1.33 3.47 21.80
N ARG A 20 -2.51 2.90 21.49
CA ARG A 20 -2.64 1.79 20.55
C ARG A 20 -2.59 2.22 19.08
N MET A 21 -3.01 3.45 18.77
CA MET A 21 -2.95 3.99 17.42
C MET A 21 -1.53 4.42 17.02
N THR A 22 -0.68 4.75 18.00
CA THR A 22 0.71 5.18 17.73
C THR A 22 1.65 4.03 17.35
N TRP A 23 1.51 2.84 17.95
CA TRP A 23 2.41 1.72 17.63
C TRP A 23 2.09 1.05 16.28
N LEU A 24 0.81 0.94 15.88
CA LEU A 24 0.43 0.41 14.56
C LEU A 24 0.96 1.30 13.44
N THR A 25 0.82 2.62 13.62
CA THR A 25 1.37 3.62 12.69
C THR A 25 2.89 3.51 12.60
N LEU A 26 3.57 3.33 13.74
CA LEU A 26 5.01 3.12 13.76
C LEU A 26 5.39 1.83 13.02
N LEU A 27 4.68 0.73 13.25
CA LEU A 27 4.92 -0.53 12.57
C LEU A 27 4.73 -0.40 11.06
N GLN A 28 3.63 0.20 10.61
CA GLN A 28 3.36 0.46 9.19
C GLN A 28 4.44 1.33 8.56
N SER A 29 4.90 2.37 9.26
CA SER A 29 6.01 3.21 8.82
C SER A 29 7.31 2.40 8.65
N ARG A 30 7.65 1.56 9.64
CA ARG A 30 8.84 0.69 9.57
C ARG A 30 8.75 -0.33 8.45
N MET A 31 7.58 -0.95 8.24
CA MET A 31 7.35 -1.84 7.11
C MET A 31 7.46 -1.12 5.78
N THR A 32 7.00 0.13 5.67
CA THR A 32 7.12 0.91 4.43
C THR A 32 8.58 1.24 4.11
N ILE A 33 9.38 1.60 5.12
CA ILE A 33 10.81 1.86 4.95
C ILE A 33 11.54 0.58 4.54
N ALA A 34 11.27 -0.54 5.23
CA ALA A 34 11.89 -1.82 4.93
C ALA A 34 11.55 -2.32 3.51
N ASP A 35 10.28 -2.18 3.10
CA ASP A 35 9.83 -2.49 1.74
C ASP A 35 10.57 -1.67 0.68
N THR A 36 10.72 -0.37 0.93
CA THR A 36 11.39 0.55 -0.01
C THR A 36 12.88 0.22 -0.10
N ALA A 37 13.52 -0.06 1.03
CA ALA A 37 14.94 -0.44 1.06
C ALA A 37 15.20 -1.76 0.34
N LEU A 38 14.30 -2.75 0.51
CA LEU A 38 14.42 -4.06 -0.12
C LEU A 38 14.40 -3.99 -1.66
N CYS A 39 13.65 -3.04 -2.23
CA CYS A 39 13.49 -2.89 -3.67
C CYS A 39 14.25 -1.68 -4.26
N ALA A 40 15.12 -1.03 -3.49
CA ALA A 40 15.73 0.24 -3.86
C ALA A 40 16.53 0.17 -5.17
N ASP A 41 17.28 -0.92 -5.39
CA ASP A 41 18.09 -1.10 -6.58
C ASP A 41 17.24 -1.35 -7.83
N GLN A 42 16.22 -2.19 -7.71
CA GLN A 42 15.30 -2.48 -8.82
C GLN A 42 14.46 -1.25 -9.16
N ASP A 43 13.97 -0.51 -8.17
CA ASP A 43 13.24 0.75 -8.36
C ASP A 43 14.13 1.83 -8.98
N ARG A 44 15.43 1.85 -8.65
CA ARG A 44 16.41 2.73 -9.30
C ARG A 44 16.53 2.39 -10.78
N TRP A 45 16.76 1.13 -11.12
CA TRP A 45 16.90 0.71 -12.52
C TRP A 45 15.61 0.93 -13.31
N ALA A 46 14.45 0.63 -12.74
CA ALA A 46 13.17 0.88 -13.38
C ALA A 46 12.98 2.36 -13.71
N ARG A 47 13.39 3.27 -12.80
CA ARG A 47 13.35 4.71 -13.06
C ARG A 47 14.31 5.12 -14.18
N GLU A 48 15.55 4.62 -14.15
CA GLU A 48 16.57 4.92 -15.16
C GLU A 48 16.13 4.46 -16.56
N LEU A 49 15.52 3.28 -16.63
CA LEU A 49 15.02 2.67 -17.85
C LEU A 49 13.60 3.13 -18.24
N ARG A 50 13.00 4.03 -17.44
CA ARG A 50 11.63 4.52 -17.62
C ARG A 50 10.57 3.41 -17.68
N TRP A 51 10.77 2.36 -16.90
CA TRP A 51 9.80 1.30 -16.71
C TRP A 51 8.70 1.72 -15.74
N THR A 52 7.49 1.21 -15.97
CA THR A 52 6.37 1.36 -15.04
C THR A 52 6.52 0.35 -13.90
N VAL A 53 6.33 0.79 -12.66
CA VAL A 53 6.40 -0.08 -11.47
C VAL A 53 5.02 -0.13 -10.81
N ASN A 54 4.50 -1.34 -10.57
CA ASN A 54 3.29 -1.57 -9.80
C ASN A 54 3.61 -2.36 -8.52
N ARG A 55 3.26 -1.82 -7.36
CA ARG A 55 3.47 -2.50 -6.07
C ARG A 55 2.34 -3.47 -5.81
N THR A 56 2.67 -4.75 -5.60
CA THR A 56 1.69 -5.82 -5.39
C THR A 56 1.69 -6.38 -3.98
N GLY A 57 2.70 -6.04 -3.17
CA GLY A 57 2.81 -6.47 -1.77
C GLY A 57 4.11 -6.01 -1.12
N PHE A 58 4.43 -6.56 0.06
CA PHE A 58 5.71 -6.30 0.71
C PHE A 58 6.86 -6.95 -0.07
N GLY A 59 7.81 -6.15 -0.55
CA GLY A 59 8.93 -6.62 -1.38
C GLY A 59 8.52 -7.11 -2.77
N ALA A 60 7.24 -6.99 -3.15
CA ALA A 60 6.70 -7.51 -4.39
C ALA A 60 6.29 -6.36 -5.33
N ARG A 61 6.91 -6.34 -6.51
CA ARG A 61 6.70 -5.32 -7.54
C ARG A 61 6.67 -5.97 -8.92
N THR A 62 5.77 -5.48 -9.76
CA THR A 62 5.74 -5.79 -11.19
C THR A 62 6.39 -4.63 -11.93
N TYR A 63 7.42 -4.94 -12.71
CA TYR A 63 8.13 -3.98 -13.56
C TYR A 63 7.69 -4.20 -15.01
N ARG A 64 7.32 -3.11 -15.69
CA ARG A 64 6.87 -3.17 -17.08
C ARG A 64 7.69 -2.23 -17.95
N ASP A 65 8.37 -2.80 -18.92
CA ASP A 65 9.10 -2.06 -19.96
C ASP A 65 8.12 -1.58 -21.04
N PRO A 66 8.00 -0.26 -21.27
CA PRO A 66 7.07 0.30 -22.25
C PRO A 66 7.38 -0.14 -23.70
N ARG A 67 8.59 -0.64 -23.98
CA ARG A 67 8.95 -1.16 -25.31
C ARG A 67 8.13 -2.40 -25.68
N PHE A 68 7.72 -3.22 -24.71
CA PHE A 68 6.84 -4.36 -25.00
C PHE A 68 5.42 -3.92 -25.36
N ASP A 69 4.97 -2.76 -24.88
CA ASP A 69 3.66 -2.21 -25.26
C ASP A 69 3.65 -1.85 -26.76
N LEU A 70 4.72 -1.20 -27.23
CA LEU A 70 4.91 -0.87 -28.63
C LEU A 70 4.98 -2.11 -29.53
N VAL A 71 5.70 -3.15 -29.11
CA VAL A 71 5.78 -4.42 -29.88
C VAL A 71 4.39 -5.02 -30.04
N ARG A 72 3.60 -5.08 -28.97
CA ARG A 72 2.23 -5.61 -29.03
C ARG A 72 1.35 -4.80 -29.97
N GLU A 73 1.42 -3.47 -29.92
CA GLU A 73 0.69 -2.58 -30.83
C GLU A 73 1.08 -2.84 -32.30
N LEU A 74 2.37 -2.99 -32.58
CA LEU A 74 2.86 -3.31 -33.92
C LEU A 74 2.40 -4.69 -34.41
N GLU A 75 2.38 -5.70 -33.54
CA GLU A 75 1.84 -7.02 -33.87
C GLU A 75 0.34 -6.97 -34.17
N GLU A 76 -0.43 -6.20 -33.40
CA GLU A 76 -1.86 -6.00 -33.66
C GLU A 76 -2.10 -5.31 -35.00
N VAL A 77 -1.33 -4.27 -35.31
CA VAL A 77 -1.34 -3.60 -36.60
C VAL A 77 -0.97 -4.56 -37.74
N GLY A 78 0.10 -5.34 -37.58
CA GLY A 78 0.53 -6.32 -38.59
C GLY A 78 -0.51 -7.40 -38.86
N ARG A 79 -1.25 -7.84 -37.84
CA ARG A 79 -2.39 -8.76 -37.99
C ARG A 79 -3.54 -8.14 -38.78
N LEU A 80 -3.81 -6.84 -38.62
CA LEU A 80 -4.86 -6.13 -39.35
C LEU A 80 -4.54 -5.98 -40.85
N PHE A 81 -3.26 -5.90 -41.21
CA PHE A 81 -2.81 -5.71 -42.59
C PHE A 81 -2.42 -7.00 -43.33
N SER A 82 -2.41 -8.16 -42.66
CA SER A 82 -2.11 -9.46 -43.27
C SER A 82 -3.34 -10.20 -43.81
N VAL A 83 -4.36 -9.48 -44.28
CA VAL A 83 -5.57 -10.04 -44.92
C VAL A 83 -5.28 -10.42 -46.37
#